data_AF-A0A9Q0WIQ5-F1
#
_entry.id   AF-A0A9Q0WIQ5-F1
#
_cell.length_a   1.000
_cell.length_b   1.000
_cell.length_c   1.000
_cell.angle_alpha   90.00
_cell.angle_beta   90.00
_cell.angle_gamma   90.00
#
_symmetry.space_group_name_H-M   'P 1'
#
loop_
_entity.id
_entity.type
_entity.pdbx_description
1 polymer ?
#
loop_
_entity_poly.entity_id
_entity_poly.type
_entity_poly.pdbx_seq_one_letter_code
_entity_poly.pdbx_strand_id
1 'polypeptide(L)'
;MAMLLSKNSKMGSPLLHEFKRQASFFFKEKLKTARLALTDVTPTELLTEEITNGDLWAPDTRAMGVISRAAFEVDDYWRIVDIIHKRLIKFDMKNWRVSYKTLLLLEHLLTHGPLRVADEFRCDKDAIKEMAIFQFVDEKGFNWGLSVSKLSERILDLLENEQFLKEERASARKLTREIQGFGSFSHRSSSAEESLQALGFRTRLRCNSIYSHPHNQEKDDEFMDSKEKLLHEERIQIHEDTSHPALGNQEKISREEYTTEGSSILR
;
A
#
# COMPACT_ATOMS: atom_id res chain seq x y z
N MET A 1 -40.84 33.98 -27.13
CA MET A 1 -40.50 32.54 -27.05
C MET A 1 -39.05 32.37 -27.50
N ALA A 2 -38.14 32.07 -26.56
CA ALA A 2 -36.84 31.47 -26.86
C ALA A 2 -36.32 30.84 -25.55
N MET A 3 -36.22 29.50 -25.53
CA MET A 3 -35.74 28.74 -24.37
C MET A 3 -34.21 28.82 -24.29
N LEU A 4 -33.67 29.23 -23.14
CA LEU A 4 -32.24 29.06 -22.84
C LEU A 4 -32.04 27.75 -22.08
N LEU A 5 -31.38 26.82 -22.78
CA LEU A 5 -30.99 25.50 -22.34
C LEU A 5 -29.90 25.62 -21.26
N SER A 6 -30.26 25.40 -20.00
CA SER A 6 -29.31 25.31 -18.88
C SER A 6 -28.50 24.02 -19.02
N LYS A 7 -27.24 24.15 -19.46
CA LYS A 7 -26.24 23.08 -19.41
C LYS A 7 -25.66 23.01 -17.99
N ASN A 8 -26.26 22.17 -17.17
CA ASN A 8 -25.72 21.78 -15.88
C ASN A 8 -24.79 20.55 -16.09
N SER A 9 -23.49 20.68 -15.84
CA SER A 9 -22.57 19.52 -15.88
C SER A 9 -21.55 19.57 -14.76
N LYS A 10 -21.71 18.70 -13.77
CA LYS A 10 -20.68 17.78 -13.22
C LYS A 10 -21.12 17.24 -11.85
N MET A 11 -22.06 16.30 -11.88
CA MET A 11 -22.17 15.25 -10.86
C MET A 11 -22.14 13.94 -11.62
N GLY A 12 -20.99 13.28 -11.67
CA GLY A 12 -20.93 11.92 -12.20
C GLY A 12 -21.85 11.04 -11.36
N SER A 13 -22.80 10.36 -11.98
CA SER A 13 -23.76 9.53 -11.25
C SER A 13 -23.03 8.39 -10.51
N PRO A 14 -23.39 8.10 -9.24
CA PRO A 14 -22.81 6.98 -8.48
C PRO A 14 -22.85 5.63 -9.22
N LEU A 15 -23.88 5.44 -10.06
CA LEU A 15 -24.04 4.28 -10.95
C LEU A 15 -22.88 4.13 -11.95
N LEU A 16 -22.42 5.23 -12.55
CA LEU A 16 -21.29 5.20 -13.48
C LEU A 16 -19.97 4.90 -12.77
N HIS A 17 -19.83 5.29 -11.49
CA HIS A 17 -18.65 4.96 -10.71
C HIS A 17 -18.55 3.45 -10.46
N GLU A 18 -19.65 2.82 -10.04
CA GLU A 18 -19.67 1.37 -9.81
C GLU A 18 -19.49 0.58 -11.11
N PHE A 19 -20.13 1.02 -12.20
CA PHE A 19 -19.92 0.43 -13.52
C PHE A 19 -18.45 0.52 -13.96
N LYS A 20 -17.80 1.69 -13.80
CA LYS A 20 -16.37 1.87 -14.13
C LYS A 20 -15.49 0.96 -13.28
N ARG A 21 -15.78 0.84 -11.98
CA ARG A 21 -15.06 -0.04 -11.07
C ARG A 21 -15.16 -1.49 -11.54
N GLN A 22 -16.38 -1.97 -11.77
CA GLN A 22 -16.64 -3.34 -12.20
C GLN A 22 -16.00 -3.65 -13.56
N ALA A 23 -16.16 -2.74 -14.53
CA ALA A 23 -15.53 -2.87 -15.84
C ALA A 23 -14.00 -2.87 -15.73
N SER A 24 -13.41 -1.98 -14.91
CA SER A 24 -11.96 -1.92 -14.72
C SER A 24 -11.39 -3.20 -14.12
N PHE A 25 -12.08 -3.80 -13.15
CA PHE A 25 -11.69 -5.08 -12.57
C PHE A 25 -11.71 -6.19 -13.63
N PHE A 26 -12.81 -6.28 -14.39
CA PHE A 26 -12.96 -7.26 -15.46
C PHE A 26 -11.86 -7.13 -16.53
N PHE A 27 -11.57 -5.91 -17.01
CA PHE A 27 -10.53 -5.69 -18.00
C PHE A 27 -9.13 -6.00 -17.45
N LYS A 28 -8.85 -5.61 -16.20
CA LYS A 28 -7.59 -5.98 -15.53
C LYS A 28 -7.43 -7.50 -15.43
N GLU A 29 -8.50 -8.20 -15.07
CA GLU A 29 -8.51 -9.67 -14.98
C GLU A 29 -8.25 -10.32 -16.35
N LYS A 30 -8.96 -9.88 -17.39
CA LYS A 30 -8.75 -10.40 -18.76
C LYS A 30 -7.35 -10.12 -19.29
N LEU A 31 -6.79 -8.95 -18.98
CA LEU A 31 -5.42 -8.62 -19.34
C LEU A 31 -4.41 -9.54 -18.63
N LYS A 32 -4.61 -9.83 -17.33
CA LYS A 32 -3.78 -10.79 -16.60
C LYS A 32 -3.87 -12.18 -17.22
N THR A 33 -5.08 -12.67 -17.53
CA THR A 33 -5.27 -13.96 -18.19
C THR A 33 -4.58 -14.02 -19.55
N ALA A 34 -4.72 -12.97 -20.36
CA ALA A 34 -4.06 -12.89 -21.65
C ALA A 34 -2.54 -12.88 -21.51
N ARG A 35 -1.98 -12.11 -20.56
CA ARG A 35 -0.54 -12.09 -20.30
C ARG A 35 -0.02 -13.47 -19.89
N LEU A 36 -0.71 -14.17 -18.99
CA LEU A 36 -0.35 -15.54 -18.61
C LEU A 36 -0.41 -16.53 -19.78
N ALA A 37 -1.37 -16.37 -20.69
CA ALA A 37 -1.55 -17.28 -21.81
C ALA A 37 -0.60 -17.01 -22.99
N LEU A 38 -0.15 -15.76 -23.17
CA LEU A 38 0.59 -15.31 -24.35
C LEU A 38 2.07 -15.04 -24.07
N THR A 39 2.49 -14.97 -22.81
CA THR A 39 3.88 -14.71 -22.40
C THR A 39 4.39 -15.79 -21.46
N ASP A 40 5.69 -15.82 -21.19
CA ASP A 40 6.37 -16.76 -20.29
C ASP A 40 6.34 -16.33 -18.80
N VAL A 41 5.47 -15.38 -18.49
CA VAL A 41 5.27 -14.83 -17.15
C VAL A 41 4.55 -15.85 -16.28
N THR A 42 5.05 -16.08 -15.06
CA THR A 42 4.41 -17.04 -14.14
C THR A 42 3.28 -16.38 -13.33
N PRO A 43 2.32 -17.17 -12.80
CA PRO A 43 1.30 -16.64 -11.89
C PRO A 43 1.90 -15.93 -10.68
N THR A 44 3.00 -16.47 -10.14
CA THR A 44 3.76 -15.92 -9.01
C THR A 44 4.40 -14.58 -9.36
N GLU A 45 4.96 -14.45 -10.56
CA GLU A 45 5.54 -13.20 -11.06
C GLU A 45 4.49 -12.08 -11.13
N LEU A 46 3.33 -12.34 -11.75
CA LEU A 46 2.23 -11.37 -11.79
C LEU A 46 1.73 -11.00 -10.39
N LEU A 47 1.63 -11.98 -9.50
CA LEU A 47 1.19 -11.74 -8.14
C LEU A 47 2.20 -10.86 -7.38
N THR A 48 3.49 -11.06 -7.61
CA THR A 48 4.56 -10.24 -7.04
C THR A 48 4.51 -8.80 -7.55
N GLU A 49 4.29 -8.60 -8.85
CA GLU A 49 4.08 -7.27 -9.44
C GLU A 49 2.84 -6.57 -8.86
N GLU A 50 1.76 -7.32 -8.61
CA GLU A 50 0.53 -6.79 -8.04
C GLU A 50 0.70 -6.41 -6.56
N ILE A 51 1.34 -7.25 -5.75
CA ILE A 51 1.58 -6.92 -4.33
C ILE A 51 2.48 -5.69 -4.22
N THR A 52 3.49 -5.58 -5.08
CA THR A 52 4.43 -4.45 -5.08
C THR A 52 3.91 -3.22 -5.83
N ASN A 53 2.65 -3.23 -6.30
CA ASN A 53 2.05 -2.08 -6.94
C ASN A 53 1.84 -0.91 -5.95
N GLY A 54 1.80 0.33 -6.42
CA GLY A 54 1.68 1.52 -5.57
C GLY A 54 0.27 1.80 -5.03
N ASP A 55 -0.65 0.83 -5.10
CA ASP A 55 -2.06 1.04 -4.74
C ASP A 55 -2.24 1.22 -3.22
N LEU A 56 -3.28 1.96 -2.84
CA LEU A 56 -3.61 2.39 -1.46
C LEU A 56 -3.96 1.27 -0.47
N TRP A 57 -4.08 0.03 -0.93
CA TRP A 57 -4.54 -1.09 -0.11
C TRP A 57 -3.37 -1.77 0.59
N ALA A 58 -3.60 -2.18 1.85
CA ALA A 58 -2.66 -3.02 2.57
C ALA A 58 -2.37 -4.29 1.74
N PRO A 59 -1.10 -4.72 1.65
CA PRO A 59 -0.76 -5.90 0.87
C PRO A 59 -1.50 -7.14 1.40
N ASP A 60 -2.05 -7.95 0.49
CA ASP A 60 -2.79 -9.15 0.86
C ASP A 60 -1.81 -10.19 1.46
N THR A 61 -1.93 -10.42 2.77
CA THR A 61 -1.11 -11.38 3.51
C THR A 61 -1.24 -12.79 2.97
N ARG A 62 -2.41 -13.17 2.41
CA ARG A 62 -2.57 -14.47 1.76
C ARG A 62 -1.73 -14.56 0.49
N ALA A 63 -1.72 -13.50 -0.31
CA ALA A 63 -0.94 -13.43 -1.53
C ALA A 63 0.57 -13.46 -1.22
N MET A 64 1.03 -12.75 -0.18
CA MET A 64 2.42 -12.83 0.31
C MET A 64 2.79 -14.26 0.73
N GLY A 65 1.85 -14.98 1.37
CA GLY A 65 2.02 -16.39 1.72
C GLY A 65 2.11 -17.32 0.50
N VAL A 66 1.39 -17.02 -0.59
CA VAL A 66 1.53 -17.76 -1.86
C VAL A 66 2.92 -17.54 -2.45
N ILE A 67 3.37 -16.28 -2.51
CA ILE A 67 4.70 -15.93 -3.02
C ILE A 67 5.81 -16.58 -2.19
N SER A 68 5.73 -16.53 -0.85
CA SER A 68 6.78 -17.11 0.00
C SER A 68 6.90 -18.62 -0.10
N ARG A 69 5.79 -19.33 -0.39
CA ARG A 69 5.82 -20.76 -0.72
C ARG A 69 6.38 -21.01 -2.12
N ALA A 70 6.01 -20.20 -3.11
CA ALA A 70 6.52 -20.34 -4.48
C ALA A 70 8.02 -20.03 -4.58
N ALA A 71 8.56 -19.16 -3.71
CA ALA A 71 9.97 -18.80 -3.67
C ALA A 71 10.93 -19.98 -3.38
N PHE A 72 10.43 -21.13 -2.93
CA PHE A 72 11.25 -22.35 -2.80
C PHE A 72 11.58 -22.99 -4.14
N GLU A 73 10.75 -22.77 -5.17
CA GLU A 73 11.03 -23.19 -6.54
C GLU A 73 12.08 -22.26 -7.19
N VAL A 74 13.02 -22.83 -7.95
CA VAL A 74 14.18 -22.09 -8.48
C VAL A 74 13.75 -21.02 -9.48
N ASP A 75 12.86 -21.36 -10.41
CA ASP A 75 12.43 -20.45 -11.48
C ASP A 75 11.58 -19.29 -10.96
N ASP A 76 10.66 -19.58 -10.03
CA ASP A 76 9.83 -18.54 -9.40
C ASP A 76 10.66 -17.67 -8.47
N TYR A 77 11.65 -18.23 -7.77
CA TYR A 77 12.56 -17.46 -6.92
C TYR A 77 13.25 -16.34 -7.68
N TRP A 78 13.89 -16.65 -8.81
CA TRP A 78 14.62 -15.64 -9.58
C TRP A 78 13.69 -14.56 -10.15
N ARG A 79 12.47 -14.93 -10.55
CA ARG A 79 11.44 -13.97 -10.98
C ARG A 79 11.00 -13.04 -9.86
N ILE A 80 10.74 -13.58 -8.67
CA ILE A 80 10.37 -12.79 -7.48
C ILE A 80 11.51 -11.84 -7.11
N VAL A 81 12.72 -12.36 -7.04
CA VAL A 81 13.94 -11.62 -6.66
C VAL A 81 14.20 -10.47 -7.62
N ASP A 82 14.15 -10.73 -8.93
CA ASP A 82 14.34 -9.71 -9.97
C ASP A 82 13.30 -8.57 -9.85
N ILE A 83 12.03 -8.89 -9.58
CA ILE A 83 11.01 -7.85 -9.35
C ILE A 83 11.37 -7.01 -8.13
N ILE A 84 11.74 -7.63 -7.00
CA ILE A 84 12.04 -6.90 -5.77
C ILE A 84 13.27 -6.01 -5.97
N HIS A 85 14.35 -6.50 -6.58
CA HIS A 85 15.53 -5.68 -6.88
C HIS A 85 15.19 -4.48 -7.75
N LYS A 86 14.42 -4.67 -8.83
CA LYS A 86 13.99 -3.57 -9.70
C LYS A 86 13.20 -2.49 -8.95
N ARG A 87 12.44 -2.87 -7.92
CA ARG A 87 11.67 -1.95 -7.08
C ARG A 87 12.51 -1.25 -6.00
N LEU A 88 13.61 -1.86 -5.56
CA LEU A 88 14.51 -1.32 -4.55
C LEU A 88 15.64 -0.47 -5.15
N ILE A 89 16.11 -0.78 -6.37
CA ILE A 89 17.29 -0.16 -7.02
C ILE A 89 17.29 1.37 -6.99
N LYS A 90 16.12 1.99 -7.09
CA LYS A 90 15.99 3.44 -7.04
C LYS A 90 14.79 3.83 -6.19
N PHE A 91 15.05 4.09 -4.92
CA PHE A 91 14.05 4.66 -4.05
C PHE A 91 13.62 6.04 -4.57
N ASP A 92 12.33 6.19 -4.86
CA ASP A 92 11.71 7.46 -5.23
C ASP A 92 10.76 7.88 -4.12
N MET A 93 11.12 8.98 -3.44
CA MET A 93 10.33 9.55 -2.35
C MET A 93 8.88 9.85 -2.77
N LYS A 94 8.63 10.19 -4.05
CA LYS A 94 7.27 10.43 -4.57
C LYS A 94 6.45 9.15 -4.64
N ASN A 95 7.11 8.02 -4.92
CA ASN A 95 6.50 6.70 -5.09
C ASN A 95 6.80 5.77 -3.92
N TRP A 96 6.97 6.33 -2.71
CA TRP A 96 7.38 5.60 -1.50
C TRP A 96 6.51 4.37 -1.20
N ARG A 97 5.23 4.38 -1.59
CA ARG A 97 4.29 3.25 -1.39
C ARG A 97 4.75 1.97 -2.08
N VAL A 98 5.31 2.09 -3.28
CA VAL A 98 5.84 0.95 -4.04
C VAL A 98 6.98 0.31 -3.25
N SER A 99 7.92 1.13 -2.79
CA SER A 99 9.06 0.67 -2.01
C SER A 99 8.62 0.11 -0.64
N TYR A 100 7.68 0.76 0.04
CA TYR A 100 7.12 0.27 1.31
C TYR A 100 6.46 -1.12 1.17
N LYS A 101 5.61 -1.32 0.16
CA LYS A 101 4.98 -2.63 -0.09
C LYS A 101 6.01 -3.68 -0.53
N THR A 102 7.05 -3.27 -1.24
CA THR A 102 8.20 -4.12 -1.57
C THR A 102 8.96 -4.56 -0.32
N LEU A 103 9.21 -3.65 0.62
CA LEU A 103 9.81 -3.99 1.92
C LEU A 103 8.94 -4.95 2.73
N LEU A 104 7.61 -4.75 2.76
CA LEU A 104 6.71 -5.69 3.43
C LEU A 104 6.80 -7.10 2.84
N LEU A 105 6.90 -7.20 1.50
CA LEU A 105 7.11 -8.48 0.84
C LEU A 105 8.47 -9.09 1.18
N LEU A 106 9.53 -8.28 1.16
CA LEU A 106 10.88 -8.73 1.50
C LEU A 106 10.97 -9.23 2.94
N GLU A 107 10.41 -8.51 3.92
CA GLU A 107 10.35 -8.95 5.32
C GLU A 107 9.65 -10.31 5.45
N HIS A 108 8.53 -10.49 4.73
CA HIS A 108 7.81 -11.75 4.73
C HIS A 108 8.61 -12.89 4.10
N LEU A 109 9.37 -12.63 3.02
CA LEU A 109 10.26 -13.60 2.42
C LEU A 109 11.44 -13.96 3.35
N LEU A 110 12.02 -12.99 4.05
CA LEU A 110 13.08 -13.23 5.04
C LEU A 110 12.60 -14.11 6.20
N THR A 111 11.35 -13.95 6.62
CA THR A 111 10.78 -14.70 7.77
C THR A 111 10.16 -16.04 7.38
N HIS A 112 9.55 -16.16 6.19
CA HIS A 112 8.79 -17.36 5.78
C HIS A 112 9.35 -18.08 4.54
N GLY A 113 10.11 -17.39 3.68
CA GLY A 113 10.68 -17.92 2.43
C GLY A 113 11.98 -18.71 2.60
N PRO A 114 12.73 -19.00 1.54
CA PRO A 114 13.98 -19.76 1.61
C PRO A 114 15.12 -18.95 2.25
N LEU A 115 16.09 -19.65 2.86
CA LEU A 115 17.20 -19.00 3.60
C LEU A 115 18.06 -18.10 2.71
N ARG A 116 18.25 -18.49 1.43
CA ARG A 116 19.04 -17.75 0.45
C ARG A 116 18.57 -16.31 0.19
N VAL A 117 17.33 -15.96 0.56
CA VAL A 117 16.82 -14.58 0.44
C VAL A 117 17.71 -13.60 1.22
N ALA A 118 18.18 -13.98 2.42
CA ALA A 118 18.99 -13.07 3.22
C ALA A 118 20.32 -12.72 2.55
N ASP A 119 20.96 -13.69 1.90
CA ASP A 119 22.23 -13.48 1.19
C ASP A 119 22.03 -12.66 -0.08
N GLU A 120 20.96 -12.93 -0.85
CA GLU A 120 20.65 -12.27 -2.11
C GLU A 120 20.44 -10.76 -1.93
N PHE A 121 19.63 -10.36 -0.94
CA PHE A 121 19.28 -8.95 -0.71
C PHE A 121 20.32 -8.15 0.07
N ARG A 122 21.52 -8.71 0.30
CA ARG A 122 22.63 -7.95 0.87
C ARG A 122 23.09 -6.81 -0.03
N CYS A 123 22.93 -6.93 -1.34
CA CYS A 123 23.34 -5.92 -2.30
C CYS A 123 22.43 -4.68 -2.28
N ASP A 124 21.18 -4.80 -1.84
CA ASP A 124 20.23 -3.68 -1.75
C ASP A 124 20.28 -2.93 -0.42
N LYS A 125 21.17 -3.29 0.51
CA LYS A 125 21.25 -2.69 1.85
C LYS A 125 21.34 -1.16 1.80
N ASP A 126 22.08 -0.60 0.85
CA ASP A 126 22.25 0.84 0.77
C ASP A 126 20.96 1.55 0.35
N ALA A 127 20.20 0.97 -0.59
CA ALA A 127 18.86 1.48 -0.93
C ALA A 127 17.90 1.39 0.27
N ILE A 128 17.96 0.30 1.04
CA ILE A 128 17.13 0.13 2.24
C ILE A 128 17.52 1.13 3.34
N LYS A 129 18.81 1.47 3.49
CA LYS A 129 19.27 2.52 4.42
C LYS A 129 18.74 3.91 4.04
N GLU A 130 18.66 4.23 2.75
CA GLU A 130 18.03 5.48 2.30
C GLU A 130 16.54 5.53 2.70
N MET A 131 15.85 4.39 2.63
CA MET A 131 14.46 4.29 3.10
C MET A 131 14.34 4.41 4.63
N ALA A 132 15.35 3.98 5.39
CA ALA A 132 15.35 4.08 6.85
C ALA A 132 15.33 5.54 7.35
N ILE A 133 15.91 6.48 6.58
CA ILE A 133 15.91 7.92 6.90
C ILE A 133 14.73 8.69 6.29
N PHE A 134 13.81 8.00 5.59
CA PHE A 134 12.67 8.62 4.92
C PHE A 134 11.67 9.21 5.92
N GLN A 135 11.22 10.43 5.65
CA GLN A 135 10.24 11.15 6.46
C GLN A 135 9.09 11.64 5.60
N PHE A 136 7.86 11.31 6.00
CA PHE A 136 6.65 11.74 5.31
C PHE A 136 5.46 11.64 6.27
N VAL A 137 4.74 12.75 6.44
CA VAL A 137 3.47 12.80 7.18
C VAL A 137 2.38 13.14 6.18
N ASP A 138 1.35 12.30 6.14
CA ASP A 138 0.18 12.47 5.26
C ASP A 138 -0.66 13.68 5.67
N GLU A 139 -1.53 14.15 4.78
CA GLU A 139 -2.49 15.24 5.04
C GLU A 139 -3.42 14.92 6.23
N LYS A 140 -3.65 13.63 6.48
CA LYS A 140 -4.44 13.12 7.62
C LYS A 140 -3.63 13.03 8.93
N GLY A 141 -2.38 13.48 8.95
CA GLY A 141 -1.49 13.40 10.10
C GLY A 141 -0.85 12.03 10.33
N PHE A 142 -0.99 11.08 9.41
CA PHE A 142 -0.37 9.76 9.55
C PHE A 142 1.11 9.81 9.16
N ASN A 143 2.00 9.42 10.07
CA ASN A 143 3.44 9.41 9.81
C ASN A 143 3.88 8.12 9.10
N TRP A 144 3.69 8.10 7.78
CA TRP A 144 4.14 7.01 6.91
C TRP A 144 5.66 6.90 6.86
N GLY A 145 6.39 8.02 7.00
CA GLY A 145 7.85 8.01 7.08
C GLY A 145 8.36 7.15 8.22
N LEU A 146 7.75 7.28 9.41
CA LEU A 146 8.08 6.45 10.56
C LEU A 146 7.79 4.97 10.32
N SER A 147 6.67 4.63 9.65
CA SER A 147 6.35 3.23 9.31
C SER A 147 7.38 2.65 8.34
N VAL A 148 7.76 3.39 7.30
CA VAL A 148 8.80 2.98 6.33
C VAL A 148 10.15 2.85 7.03
N SER A 149 10.51 3.81 7.86
CA SER A 149 11.76 3.85 8.61
C SER A 149 11.91 2.63 9.51
N LYS A 150 10.94 2.37 10.40
CA LYS A 150 10.95 1.19 11.29
C LYS A 150 11.01 -0.13 10.55
N LEU A 151 10.28 -0.24 9.43
CA LEU A 151 10.28 -1.45 8.62
C LEU A 151 11.66 -1.66 7.95
N SER A 152 12.25 -0.58 7.44
CA SER A 152 13.57 -0.62 6.81
C SER A 152 14.66 -1.01 7.82
N GLU A 153 14.66 -0.41 9.01
CA GLU A 153 15.57 -0.76 10.11
C GLU A 153 15.46 -2.24 10.48
N ARG A 154 14.22 -2.74 10.67
CA ARG A 154 13.99 -4.16 10.96
C ARG A 154 14.52 -5.08 9.86
N ILE A 155 14.36 -4.71 8.59
CA ILE A 155 14.90 -5.50 7.47
C ILE A 155 16.42 -5.47 7.47
N LEU A 156 17.04 -4.33 7.75
CA LEU A 156 18.50 -4.24 7.90
C LEU A 156 18.99 -5.16 9.01
N ASP A 157 18.34 -5.18 10.17
CA ASP A 157 18.65 -6.09 11.27
C ASP A 157 18.54 -7.57 10.84
N LEU A 158 17.48 -7.92 10.09
CA LEU A 158 17.29 -9.29 9.56
C LEU A 158 18.40 -9.68 8.55
N LEU A 159 18.93 -8.72 7.79
CA LEU A 159 19.98 -8.94 6.79
C LEU A 159 21.41 -8.87 7.38
N GLU A 160 21.59 -8.27 8.56
CA GLU A 160 22.89 -8.11 9.21
C GLU A 160 23.12 -9.12 10.33
N ASN A 161 22.06 -9.45 11.08
CA ASN A 161 22.14 -10.32 12.24
C ASN A 161 21.50 -11.69 11.95
N GLU A 162 22.32 -12.67 11.63
CA GLU A 162 21.88 -14.04 11.39
C GLU A 162 21.16 -14.68 12.58
N GLN A 163 21.55 -14.34 13.81
CA GLN A 163 20.93 -14.89 15.01
C GLN A 163 19.51 -14.35 15.18
N PHE A 164 19.34 -13.05 15.01
CA PHE A 164 18.03 -12.40 15.01
C PHE A 164 17.11 -12.98 13.91
N LEU A 165 17.64 -13.17 12.70
CA LEU A 165 16.92 -13.83 11.61
C LEU A 165 16.47 -15.26 11.98
N LYS A 166 17.34 -16.07 12.60
CA LYS A 166 17.00 -17.43 13.03
C LYS A 166 15.87 -17.43 14.06
N GLU A 167 15.90 -16.52 15.02
CA GLU A 167 14.89 -16.38 16.07
C GLU A 167 13.52 -15.96 15.50
N GLU A 168 13.51 -14.99 14.59
CA GLU A 168 12.26 -14.53 13.96
C GLU A 168 11.65 -15.61 13.06
N ARG A 169 12.47 -16.33 12.29
CA ARG A 169 12.00 -17.47 11.50
C ARG A 169 11.46 -18.60 12.38
N ALA A 170 12.09 -18.88 13.52
CA ALA A 170 11.60 -19.87 14.48
C ALA A 170 10.24 -19.46 15.07
N SER A 171 10.10 -18.18 15.42
CA SER A 171 8.86 -17.61 15.94
C SER A 171 7.72 -17.64 14.92
N ALA A 172 7.98 -17.25 13.68
CA ALA A 172 7.03 -17.32 12.57
C ALA A 172 6.53 -18.76 12.31
N ARG A 173 7.43 -19.74 12.34
CA ARG A 173 7.07 -21.17 12.20
C ARG A 173 6.23 -21.68 13.36
N LYS A 174 6.54 -21.25 14.59
CA LYS A 174 5.76 -21.61 15.78
C LYS A 174 4.33 -21.07 15.66
N LEU A 175 4.18 -19.78 15.36
CA LEU A 175 2.88 -19.14 15.18
C LEU A 175 2.04 -19.83 14.10
N THR A 176 2.65 -20.13 12.94
CA THR A 176 1.97 -20.81 11.84
C THR A 176 1.42 -22.18 12.26
N ARG A 177 2.20 -22.95 13.04
CA ARG A 177 1.77 -24.26 13.57
C ARG A 177 0.66 -24.14 14.61
N GLU A 178 0.74 -23.15 15.49
CA GLU A 178 -0.26 -22.92 16.54
C GLU A 178 -1.62 -22.52 15.94
N ILE A 179 -1.61 -21.60 14.98
CA ILE A 179 -2.84 -21.17 14.28
C ILE A 179 -3.45 -22.34 13.50
N GLN A 180 -2.63 -23.14 12.82
CA GLN A 180 -3.12 -24.35 12.14
C GLN A 180 -3.64 -25.41 13.13
N GLY A 181 -3.05 -25.51 14.31
CA GLY A 181 -3.42 -26.46 15.36
C GLY A 181 -4.72 -26.14 16.09
N PHE A 182 -5.17 -24.88 16.12
CA PHE A 182 -6.38 -24.48 16.85
C PHE A 182 -7.69 -24.96 16.19
N GLY A 183 -7.64 -25.34 14.90
CA GLY A 183 -8.77 -25.92 14.17
C GLY A 183 -8.85 -27.45 14.19
N SER A 184 -7.84 -28.14 14.74
CA SER A 184 -7.75 -29.60 14.73
C SER A 184 -8.13 -30.21 16.10
N PHE A 185 -9.34 -29.94 16.57
CA PHE A 185 -9.99 -30.82 17.56
C PHE A 185 -10.60 -32.01 16.83
N SER A 186 -9.74 -32.92 16.35
CA SER A 186 -10.16 -34.25 15.93
C SER A 186 -9.41 -35.28 16.77
N HIS A 187 -10.14 -35.82 17.74
CA HIS A 187 -9.93 -37.08 18.45
C HIS A 187 -8.47 -37.41 18.84
N ARG A 188 -8.09 -36.96 20.04
CA ARG A 188 -7.20 -37.79 20.88
C ARG A 188 -7.97 -39.08 21.21
N SER A 189 -7.79 -40.11 20.40
CA SER A 189 -8.17 -41.48 20.76
C SER A 189 -7.26 -41.92 21.90
N SER A 190 -7.71 -41.66 23.13
CA SER A 190 -7.13 -42.22 24.34
C SER A 190 -7.54 -43.69 24.41
N SER A 191 -6.64 -44.60 24.01
CA SER A 191 -6.74 -45.99 24.44
C SER A 191 -6.52 -46.00 25.96
N ALA A 192 -7.51 -46.51 26.67
CA ALA A 192 -7.52 -46.60 28.12
C ALA A 192 -6.45 -47.58 28.61
N GLU A 193 -5.73 -47.22 29.67
CA GLU A 193 -5.58 -48.08 30.84
C GLU A 193 -5.23 -47.26 32.10
N GLU A 194 -5.63 -47.82 33.23
CA GLU A 194 -6.04 -47.19 34.49
C GLU A 194 -4.90 -46.80 35.44
N SER A 195 -5.07 -45.66 36.13
CA SER A 195 -4.81 -45.58 37.57
C SER A 195 -5.47 -44.34 38.18
N LEU A 196 -6.54 -44.60 38.91
CA LEU A 196 -7.13 -43.70 39.89
C LEU A 196 -6.09 -43.35 40.95
N GLN A 197 -5.89 -42.06 41.24
CA GLN A 197 -5.83 -41.53 42.62
C GLN A 197 -6.08 -40.01 42.61
N ALA A 198 -7.20 -39.68 43.25
CA ALA A 198 -7.46 -38.50 44.08
C ALA A 198 -7.26 -37.08 43.50
N LEU A 199 -8.42 -36.50 43.22
CA LEU A 199 -8.76 -35.08 43.19
C LEU A 199 -7.99 -34.20 44.19
N GLY A 200 -7.41 -33.12 43.69
CA GLY A 200 -6.85 -32.03 44.48
C GLY A 200 -6.84 -30.74 43.68
N PHE A 201 -7.99 -30.33 43.14
CA PHE A 201 -8.17 -29.05 42.46
C PHE A 201 -7.72 -27.90 43.38
N ARG A 202 -6.58 -27.28 43.06
CA ARG A 202 -6.29 -25.89 43.42
C ARG A 202 -6.52 -25.00 42.21
N THR A 203 -7.79 -24.73 41.95
CA THR A 203 -8.18 -23.45 41.36
C THR A 203 -7.93 -22.36 42.40
N ARG A 204 -6.90 -21.55 42.17
CA ARG A 204 -6.86 -20.15 42.64
C ARG A 204 -6.31 -19.31 41.50
N LEU A 205 -7.20 -18.53 40.86
CA LEU A 205 -7.37 -17.07 41.07
C LEU A 205 -6.27 -16.32 40.29
N ARG A 206 -6.49 -15.26 39.52
CA ARG A 206 -7.53 -14.22 39.42
C ARG A 206 -7.01 -13.31 38.26
N CYS A 207 -7.78 -12.57 37.45
CA CYS A 207 -8.77 -11.57 37.81
C CYS A 207 -9.76 -11.29 36.67
N ASN A 208 -11.01 -11.04 37.08
CA ASN A 208 -12.03 -10.29 36.36
C ASN A 208 -11.68 -8.79 36.31
N SER A 209 -12.15 -8.11 35.26
CA SER A 209 -12.98 -6.91 35.50
C SER A 209 -14.05 -6.77 34.41
N ILE A 210 -15.28 -6.81 34.90
CA ILE A 210 -16.55 -6.53 34.24
C ILE A 210 -16.58 -5.06 33.77
N TYR A 211 -16.99 -4.83 32.52
CA TYR A 211 -17.87 -3.71 32.21
C TYR A 211 -18.96 -4.20 31.25
N SER A 212 -20.18 -3.85 31.65
CA SER A 212 -21.46 -4.30 31.14
C SER A 212 -21.71 -3.82 29.72
N HIS A 213 -22.22 -4.71 28.86
CA HIS A 213 -22.99 -4.35 27.68
C HIS A 213 -24.33 -3.73 28.09
N PRO A 214 -24.76 -2.66 27.42
CA PRO A 214 -26.15 -2.49 27.02
C PRO A 214 -26.30 -2.85 25.54
N HIS A 215 -27.37 -3.58 25.23
CA HIS A 215 -27.78 -3.98 23.89
C HIS A 215 -28.81 -2.96 23.34
N ASN A 216 -28.79 -2.76 22.01
CA ASN A 216 -29.70 -1.96 21.13
C ASN A 216 -29.45 -0.44 21.13
N GLN A 217 -29.36 0.29 20.00
CA GLN A 217 -29.91 0.11 18.66
C GLN A 217 -29.20 1.11 17.69
N GLU A 218 -28.94 0.71 16.44
CA GLU A 218 -28.73 1.52 15.22
C GLU A 218 -28.13 2.94 15.34
N LYS A 219 -26.92 3.15 14.79
CA LYS A 219 -26.45 4.38 14.09
C LYS A 219 -24.97 4.25 13.69
N ASP A 220 -24.72 3.63 12.54
CA ASP A 220 -23.43 3.71 11.85
C ASP A 220 -23.59 4.62 10.62
N ASP A 221 -23.60 5.94 10.84
CA ASP A 221 -23.66 6.93 9.74
C ASP A 221 -22.93 8.27 10.06
N GLU A 222 -22.05 8.33 11.05
CA GLU A 222 -21.41 9.62 11.45
C GLU A 222 -19.87 9.70 11.29
N PHE A 223 -19.18 8.65 10.84
CA PHE A 223 -17.72 8.74 10.68
C PHE A 223 -17.27 9.36 9.34
N MET A 224 -18.17 9.47 8.35
CA MET A 224 -17.85 10.06 7.04
C MET A 224 -18.02 11.59 6.98
N ASP A 225 -18.67 12.22 7.97
CA ASP A 225 -18.93 13.68 8.00
C ASP A 225 -17.66 14.51 8.32
N SER A 226 -16.67 13.91 8.99
CA SER A 226 -15.41 14.60 9.30
C SER A 226 -14.53 14.84 8.06
N LYS A 227 -14.78 14.09 6.98
CA LYS A 227 -14.01 14.23 5.73
C LYS A 227 -14.59 15.30 4.80
N GLU A 228 -15.86 15.67 4.96
CA GLU A 228 -16.47 16.77 4.21
C GLU A 228 -16.20 18.14 4.84
N LYS A 229 -16.12 18.25 6.17
CA LYS A 229 -15.76 19.52 6.83
C LYS A 229 -14.34 19.99 6.51
N LEU A 230 -13.37 19.07 6.43
CA LEU A 230 -11.97 19.42 6.11
C LEU A 230 -11.81 19.96 4.67
N LEU A 231 -12.69 19.52 3.75
CA LEU A 231 -12.70 19.97 2.35
C LEU A 231 -13.48 21.28 2.14
N HIS A 232 -14.18 21.78 3.17
CA HIS A 232 -14.88 23.06 3.13
C HIS A 232 -13.99 24.21 3.62
N GLU A 233 -13.13 23.96 4.61
CA GLU A 233 -12.19 24.96 5.17
C GLU A 233 -11.05 25.28 4.18
N GLU A 234 -10.51 24.27 3.51
CA GLU A 234 -9.46 24.44 2.48
C GLU A 234 -9.96 25.22 1.25
N ARG A 235 -11.28 25.29 1.06
CA ARG A 235 -11.91 26.01 -0.04
C ARG A 235 -12.11 27.51 0.25
N ILE A 236 -11.95 27.97 1.50
CA ILE A 236 -12.10 29.38 1.89
C ILE A 236 -10.74 30.11 1.84
N GLN A 237 -9.61 29.42 2.09
CA GLN A 237 -8.29 30.08 2.10
C GLN A 237 -7.69 30.40 0.72
N ILE A 238 -8.21 29.80 -0.37
CA ILE A 238 -7.66 29.98 -1.73
C ILE A 238 -8.30 31.19 -2.46
N HIS A 239 -9.26 31.88 -1.85
CA HIS A 239 -9.99 32.98 -2.51
C HIS A 239 -9.76 34.37 -1.90
N GLU A 240 -8.59 34.66 -1.32
CA GLU A 240 -8.30 36.01 -0.80
C GLU A 240 -7.07 36.72 -1.39
N ASP A 241 -6.44 36.19 -2.43
CA ASP A 241 -5.44 36.94 -3.20
C ASP A 241 -5.68 36.80 -4.70
N THR A 242 -6.45 37.74 -5.26
CA THR A 242 -6.10 38.56 -6.44
C THR A 242 -7.38 39.09 -7.11
N SER A 243 -7.79 40.32 -6.76
CA SER A 243 -8.59 41.17 -7.66
C SER A 243 -8.33 42.66 -7.43
N HIS A 244 -7.61 43.26 -8.40
CA HIS A 244 -7.71 44.61 -9.01
C HIS A 244 -7.83 45.91 -8.17
N PRO A 245 -7.30 47.02 -8.73
CA PRO A 245 -8.15 48.17 -9.10
C PRO A 245 -7.97 48.52 -10.59
N ALA A 246 -9.01 48.71 -11.41
CA ALA A 246 -10.03 49.78 -11.48
C ALA A 246 -9.61 51.01 -12.33
N LEU A 247 -10.24 51.10 -13.52
CA LEU A 247 -10.80 52.28 -14.21
C LEU A 247 -9.94 53.48 -14.66
N GLY A 248 -10.14 53.91 -15.94
CA GLY A 248 -10.22 55.34 -16.27
C GLY A 248 -9.65 55.85 -17.62
N ASN A 249 -10.43 55.70 -18.71
CA ASN A 249 -10.71 56.63 -19.84
C ASN A 249 -9.69 57.62 -20.48
N GLN A 250 -9.77 57.63 -21.84
CA GLN A 250 -9.69 58.78 -22.80
C GLN A 250 -8.30 59.46 -23.00
N GLU A 251 -7.80 59.88 -24.16
CA GLU A 251 -8.37 60.36 -25.44
C GLU A 251 -7.27 60.43 -26.55
N LYS A 252 -7.64 60.16 -27.82
CA LYS A 252 -7.33 60.90 -29.07
C LYS A 252 -5.91 61.45 -29.39
N ILE A 253 -5.36 61.13 -30.59
CA ILE A 253 -4.91 62.05 -31.69
C ILE A 253 -3.77 61.48 -32.60
N SER A 254 -4.08 61.38 -33.90
CA SER A 254 -3.32 61.63 -35.15
C SER A 254 -2.01 60.92 -35.57
N ARG A 255 -2.10 60.32 -36.78
CA ARG A 255 -1.23 60.44 -38.00
C ARG A 255 0.30 60.57 -37.83
N GLU A 256 1.09 59.73 -38.50
CA GLU A 256 1.62 59.95 -39.87
C GLU A 256 2.50 58.76 -40.35
N GLU A 257 2.45 58.52 -41.66
CA GLU A 257 3.30 57.60 -42.44
C GLU A 257 4.75 58.10 -42.49
N TYR A 258 5.74 57.20 -42.57
CA TYR A 258 6.87 57.35 -43.50
C TYR A 258 7.48 55.99 -43.84
N THR A 259 7.55 55.74 -45.15
CA THR A 259 8.43 54.80 -45.84
C THR A 259 9.91 55.12 -45.56
N THR A 260 10.81 54.14 -45.70
CA THR A 260 11.97 54.21 -46.62
C THR A 260 12.72 52.87 -46.59
N GLU A 261 12.91 52.33 -47.78
CA GLU A 261 13.77 51.23 -48.17
C GLU A 261 15.26 51.47 -47.84
N GLY A 262 16.05 50.40 -47.86
CA GLY A 262 17.43 50.52 -48.36
C GLY A 262 18.45 49.63 -47.69
N SER A 263 18.85 48.60 -48.44
CA SER A 263 20.23 48.09 -48.64
C SER A 263 21.06 47.65 -47.41
N SER A 264 22.01 46.74 -47.48
CA SER A 264 22.54 45.74 -48.44
C SER A 264 23.89 45.32 -47.80
N ILE A 265 24.48 44.24 -48.31
CA ILE A 265 25.93 43.91 -48.27
C ILE A 265 26.47 43.14 -47.04
N LEU A 266 26.63 41.82 -47.29
CA LEU A 266 27.87 41.01 -47.21
C LEU A 266 28.92 41.34 -46.13
N ARG A 267 29.21 40.35 -45.28
CA ARG A 267 30.51 39.67 -45.24
C ARG A 267 30.39 38.30 -44.60
#